data_AF-A0A524C588-F1
#
_entry.id   AF-A0A524C588-F1
#
_cell.length_a   1.000
_cell.length_b   1.000
_cell.length_c   1.000
_cell.angle_alpha   90.00
_cell.angle_beta   90.00
_cell.angle_gamma   90.00
#
_symmetry.space_group_name_H-M   'P 1'
#
loop_
_entity.id
_entity.type
_entity.pdbx_description
1 polymer ?
#
loop_
_entity_poly.entity_id
_entity_poly.type
_entity_poly.pdbx_seq_one_letter_code
_entity_poly.pdbx_strand_id
1 'polypeptide(L)'
;MVIIPKRELFIKRVYEIVNELKIPLIDERVYDKVGFSTSSAIAKVTFKFEEDESVIRGFLGLAEYFHTVVIKKGDQFFIPHASILFQLVSS
;
A
#
# COMPACT_ATOMS: atom_id res chain seq x y z
N MET A 1 -5.34 -22.46 -18.31
CA MET A 1 -5.46 -21.53 -17.16
C MET A 1 -4.08 -20.94 -16.91
N VAL A 2 -3.94 -19.61 -16.90
CA VAL A 2 -2.71 -18.95 -16.47
C VAL A 2 -2.77 -18.84 -14.96
N ILE A 3 -1.85 -19.48 -14.24
CA ILE A 3 -1.72 -19.35 -12.79
C ILE A 3 -0.99 -18.03 -12.55
N ILE A 4 -1.72 -17.02 -12.09
CA ILE A 4 -1.10 -15.76 -11.67
C ILE A 4 -0.51 -15.99 -10.27
N PRO A 5 0.79 -15.75 -10.05
CA PRO A 5 1.40 -15.84 -8.73
C PRO A 5 0.67 -14.94 -7.72
N LYS A 6 0.47 -15.41 -6.47
CA LYS A 6 -0.25 -14.67 -5.41
C LYS A 6 0.23 -13.23 -5.25
N ARG A 7 1.55 -13.02 -5.35
CA ARG A 7 2.21 -11.71 -5.33
C ARG A 7 1.73 -10.78 -6.45
N GLU A 8 1.62 -11.28 -7.68
CA GLU A 8 1.17 -10.48 -8.82
C GLU A 8 -0.31 -10.12 -8.68
N LEU A 9 -1.14 -11.07 -8.22
CA LEU A 9 -2.55 -10.81 -7.93
C LEU A 9 -2.69 -9.70 -6.87
N PHE A 10 -1.97 -9.81 -5.77
CA PHE A 10 -1.97 -8.83 -4.69
C PHE A 10 -1.62 -7.42 -5.21
N ILE A 11 -0.49 -7.29 -5.91
CA ILE A 11 -0.06 -6.00 -6.45
C ILE A 11 -1.12 -5.44 -7.41
N LYS A 12 -1.61 -6.26 -8.35
CA LYS A 12 -2.63 -5.85 -9.32
C LYS A 12 -3.89 -5.32 -8.64
N ARG A 13 -4.39 -6.02 -7.60
CA ARG A 13 -5.56 -5.58 -6.84
C ARG A 13 -5.35 -4.24 -6.14
N VAL A 14 -4.18 -4.02 -5.54
CA VAL A 14 -3.87 -2.72 -4.92
C VAL A 14 -3.93 -1.60 -5.96
N TYR A 15 -3.32 -1.78 -7.14
CA TYR A 15 -3.37 -0.78 -8.22
C TYR A 15 -4.80 -0.54 -8.75
N GLU A 16 -5.61 -1.58 -8.91
CA GLU A 16 -7.01 -1.46 -9.33
C GLU A 16 -7.80 -0.58 -8.36
N ILE A 17 -7.72 -0.88 -7.06
CA ILE A 17 -8.49 -0.19 -6.02
C ILE A 17 -7.96 1.24 -5.77
N VAL A 18 -6.63 1.45 -5.81
CA VAL A 18 -6.04 2.79 -5.70
C VAL A 18 -6.56 3.72 -6.81
N ASN A 19 -6.65 3.21 -8.05
CA ASN A 19 -7.19 3.97 -9.17
C ASN A 19 -8.70 4.23 -9.02
N GLU A 20 -9.46 3.24 -8.55
CA GLU A 20 -10.89 3.37 -8.23
C GLU A 20 -11.12 4.50 -7.21
N LEU A 21 -10.35 4.51 -6.13
CA LEU A 21 -10.42 5.49 -5.03
C LEU A 21 -9.68 6.81 -5.33
N LYS A 22 -9.01 6.93 -6.48
CA LYS A 22 -8.21 8.09 -6.89
C LYS A 22 -7.14 8.50 -5.87
N ILE A 23 -6.56 7.52 -5.17
CA ILE A 23 -5.52 7.75 -4.17
C ILE A 23 -4.18 7.96 -4.89
N PRO A 24 -3.38 8.98 -4.54
CA PRO A 24 -2.05 9.13 -5.12
C PRO A 24 -1.14 7.98 -4.65
N LEU A 25 -0.56 7.24 -5.61
CA LEU A 25 0.40 6.19 -5.35
C LEU A 25 1.79 6.58 -5.86
N ILE A 26 2.76 6.54 -4.96
CA ILE A 26 4.18 6.78 -5.20
C ILE A 26 4.85 5.43 -5.31
N ASP A 27 5.41 5.14 -6.48
CA ASP A 27 6.11 3.90 -6.80
C ASP A 27 7.55 4.22 -7.25
N GLU A 28 8.44 3.24 -7.08
CA GLU A 28 9.87 3.36 -7.37
C GLU A 28 10.16 3.80 -8.82
N ARG A 29 9.37 3.37 -9.80
CA ARG A 29 9.50 3.71 -11.23
C ARG A 29 9.02 5.13 -11.55
N VAL A 30 8.03 5.64 -10.83
CA VAL A 30 7.55 7.02 -11.00
C VAL A 30 8.56 8.00 -10.37
N TYR A 31 9.31 7.54 -9.37
CA TYR A 31 10.17 8.38 -8.57
C TYR A 31 11.49 7.71 -8.19
N ASP A 32 12.30 7.30 -9.19
CA ASP A 32 13.68 6.80 -8.99
C ASP A 32 14.58 7.79 -8.18
N LYS A 33 14.10 9.02 -7.93
CA LYS A 33 14.76 10.09 -7.18
C LYS A 33 14.07 10.46 -5.86
N VAL A 34 13.03 9.75 -5.41
CA VAL A 34 12.39 10.04 -4.12
C VAL A 34 13.07 9.25 -3.01
N GLY A 35 13.73 9.98 -2.11
CA GLY A 35 14.22 9.46 -0.84
C GLY A 35 13.12 9.54 0.22
N PHE A 36 12.83 8.41 0.88
CA PHE A 36 11.94 8.40 2.04
C PHE A 36 12.76 8.59 3.31
N SER A 37 12.61 9.73 3.97
CA SER A 37 13.12 9.88 5.33
C SER A 37 12.16 9.18 6.29
N THR A 38 12.57 8.04 6.84
CA THR A 38 11.82 7.38 7.89
C THR A 38 12.07 8.13 9.20
N SER A 39 11.14 8.99 9.63
CA SER A 39 11.06 9.31 11.06
C SER A 39 10.63 8.03 11.79
N SER A 40 11.18 7.78 12.97
CA SER A 40 10.81 6.61 13.78
C SER A 40 9.30 6.66 14.06
N ALA A 41 8.52 5.85 13.35
CA ALA A 41 7.10 5.72 13.66
C ALA A 41 6.97 5.20 15.08
N ILE A 42 6.16 5.88 15.90
CA ILE A 42 5.87 5.46 17.28
C ILE A 42 5.06 4.16 17.25
N ALA A 43 4.19 3.99 16.25
CA ALA A 43 3.41 2.78 16.07
C ALA A 43 3.48 2.28 14.62
N LYS A 44 3.44 0.95 14.47
CA LYS A 44 3.39 0.27 13.17
C LYS A 44 2.20 -0.68 13.15
N VAL A 45 1.31 -0.51 12.18
CA VAL A 45 0.12 -1.35 12.00
C VAL A 45 0.27 -2.12 10.69
N THR A 46 0.16 -3.45 10.75
CA THR A 46 0.37 -4.31 9.56
C THR A 46 -0.93 -4.99 9.16
N PHE A 47 -1.35 -4.75 7.93
CA PHE A 47 -2.42 -5.43 7.23
C PHE A 47 -1.79 -6.58 6.42
N LYS A 48 -2.31 -7.79 6.60
CA LYS A 48 -1.86 -8.98 5.88
C LYS A 48 -2.93 -9.42 4.90
N PHE A 49 -2.61 -9.38 3.62
CA PHE A 49 -3.47 -9.90 2.58
C PHE A 49 -3.37 -11.43 2.53
N GLU A 50 -4.49 -12.09 2.80
CA GLU A 50 -4.67 -13.54 2.74
C GLU A 50 -5.80 -13.88 1.76
N GLU A 51 -5.71 -13.32 0.55
CA GLU A 51 -6.73 -13.46 -0.52
C GLU A 51 -8.07 -12.75 -0.24
N ASP A 52 -8.16 -12.00 0.87
CA ASP A 52 -9.30 -11.15 1.21
C ASP A 52 -9.07 -9.70 0.74
N GLU A 53 -9.86 -9.27 -0.25
CA GLU A 53 -9.83 -7.91 -0.79
C GLU A 53 -10.27 -6.86 0.24
N SER A 54 -11.07 -7.24 1.24
CA SER A 54 -11.53 -6.32 2.28
C SER A 54 -10.36 -5.71 3.07
N VAL A 55 -9.27 -6.45 3.21
CA VAL A 55 -8.03 -5.98 3.85
C VAL A 55 -7.37 -4.87 3.04
N ILE A 56 -7.33 -5.03 1.71
CA ILE A 56 -6.77 -4.00 0.81
C ILE A 56 -7.65 -2.75 0.86
N ARG A 57 -8.97 -2.91 0.78
CA ARG A 57 -9.92 -1.79 0.84
C ARG A 57 -9.85 -1.07 2.19
N GLY A 58 -9.75 -1.80 3.29
CA GLY A 58 -9.58 -1.23 4.62
C GLY A 58 -8.28 -0.42 4.73
N PHE A 59 -7.16 -0.96 4.23
CA PHE A 59 -5.89 -0.23 4.18
C PHE A 59 -5.98 1.04 3.33
N LEU A 60 -6.50 0.94 2.10
CA LEU A 60 -6.58 2.08 1.18
C LEU A 60 -7.60 3.12 1.61
N GLY A 61 -8.69 2.70 2.27
CA GLY A 61 -9.67 3.61 2.88
C GLY A 61 -9.04 4.52 3.94
N LEU A 62 -7.99 4.08 4.63
CA LEU A 62 -7.22 4.96 5.53
C LEU A 62 -6.48 6.05 4.75
N ALA A 63 -5.92 5.74 3.58
CA ALA A 63 -5.24 6.76 2.77
C ALA A 63 -6.22 7.83 2.27
N GLU A 64 -7.41 7.42 1.87
CA GLU A 64 -8.51 8.32 1.50
C GLU A 64 -8.96 9.17 2.69
N TYR A 65 -9.24 8.53 3.84
CA TYR A 65 -9.69 9.19 5.07
C TYR A 65 -8.70 10.23 5.59
N PHE A 66 -7.39 9.92 5.57
CA PHE A 66 -6.34 10.83 6.00
C PHE A 66 -5.86 11.80 4.92
N HIS A 67 -6.46 11.77 3.72
CA HIS A 67 -6.05 12.57 2.56
C HIS A 67 -4.54 12.52 2.30
N THR A 68 -3.98 11.31 2.28
CA THR A 68 -2.54 11.06 2.16
C THR A 68 -2.22 10.19 0.95
N VAL A 69 -0.94 9.87 0.79
CA VAL A 69 -0.40 9.08 -0.32
C VAL A 69 -0.11 7.65 0.10
N VAL A 70 -0.18 6.73 -0.85
CA VAL A 70 0.29 5.35 -0.70
C VAL A 70 1.69 5.24 -1.31
N ILE A 71 2.62 4.65 -0.57
CA ILE A 71 3.99 4.42 -1.03
C ILE A 71 4.16 2.93 -1.30
N LYS A 72 4.58 2.57 -2.50
CA LYS A 72 4.99 1.20 -2.85
C LYS A 72 6.51 1.07 -2.71
N LYS A 73 6.95 0.04 -1.98
CA LYS A 73 8.36 -0.36 -1.90
C LYS A 73 8.47 -1.88 -2.02
N GLY A 74 9.13 -2.37 -3.07
CA GLY A 74 9.08 -3.79 -3.43
C GLY A 74 7.64 -4.29 -3.56
N ASP A 75 7.26 -5.27 -2.73
CA ASP A 75 5.92 -5.90 -2.70
C ASP A 75 5.09 -5.45 -1.52
N GLN A 76 5.39 -4.27 -1.00
CA GLN A 76 4.76 -3.76 0.21
C GLN A 76 4.25 -2.36 -0.08
N PHE A 77 3.15 -2.02 0.59
CA PHE A 77 2.54 -0.71 0.48
C PHE A 77 2.50 -0.06 1.86
N PHE A 78 2.66 1.25 1.90
CA PHE A 78 2.76 2.01 3.13
C PHE A 78 1.90 3.26 3.07
N ILE A 79 1.29 3.60 4.19
CA ILE A 79 0.64 4.90 4.42
C ILE A 79 1.31 5.53 5.63
N PRO A 80 2.09 6.60 5.43
CA PRO A 80 2.60 7.40 6.53
C PRO A 80 1.48 8.35 7.00
N HIS A 81 1.19 8.33 8.31
CA HIS A 81 0.28 9.30 8.90
C HIS A 81 0.69 9.62 10.34
N ALA A 82 1.03 10.90 10.59
CA ALA A 82 1.53 11.39 11.87
C ALA A 82 2.68 10.49 12.40
N SER A 83 2.47 9.83 13.54
CA SER A 83 3.46 8.93 14.16
C SER A 83 3.16 7.45 13.93
N ILE A 84 2.25 7.13 13.01
CA ILE A 84 1.83 5.76 12.69
C ILE A 84 2.25 5.43 11.26
N LEU A 85 2.87 4.27 11.08
CA LEU A 85 3.11 3.69 9.78
C LEU A 85 2.16 2.52 9.57
N PHE A 86 1.21 2.67 8.66
CA PHE A 86 0.39 1.55 8.19
C PHE A 86 1.14 0.85 7.06
N GLN A 87 1.17 -0.47 7.11
CA GLN A 87 1.84 -1.31 6.13
C GLN A 87 0.87 -2.38 5.63
N LEU A 88 0.84 -2.62 4.34
CA LEU A 88 0.13 -3.72 3.71
C LEU A 88 1.16 -4.66 3.06
N VAL A 89 1.06 -5.96 3.39
CA VAL A 89 1.93 -7.03 2.89
C VAL A 89 1.08 -8.22 2.42
N SER A 90 1.60 -9.01 1.48
CA SER A 90 1.07 -10.35 1.19
C SER A 90 1.64 -11.36 2.20
N SER A 91 0.78 -12.24 2.72
CA SER A 91 1.22 -13.52 3.32
C SER A 91 1.65 -14.51 2.23
#